data_AF-A0A3M8BVP1-F1
#
_entry.id   AF-A0A3M8BVP1-F1
#
_cell.length_a   1.000
_cell.length_b   1.000
_cell.length_c   1.000
_cell.angle_alpha   90.00
_cell.angle_beta   90.00
_cell.angle_gamma   90.00
#
_symmetry.space_group_name_H-M   'P 1'
#
loop_
_entity.id
_entity.type
_entity.pdbx_description
1 polymer ?
#
loop_
_entity_poly.entity_id
_entity_poly.type
_entity_poly.pdbx_seq_one_letter_code
_entity_poly.pdbx_strand_id
1 'polypeptide(L)'
;MLSKGRVWLFMTLIMSLLVAGCGGGTQSAAPPAAEQTAPQQSTPAESNAQSAAEETRTITHAMGETVVKGTPQRVVVLTTQGTESLLVLGIKPVGAVKSWIGNPWFDHIKDQMDGVEVVGDEVQPNVELIASLKPDLILGTKVRQEKIYLS
;
A
#
# COMPACT_ATOMS: atom_id res chain seq x y z
N MET A 1 -3.87 -41.20 -16.00
CA MET A 1 -2.69 -40.90 -16.82
C MET A 1 -3.15 -40.13 -18.06
N LEU A 2 -3.24 -38.81 -17.99
CA LEU A 2 -3.57 -37.99 -19.15
C LEU A 2 -2.38 -38.04 -20.12
N SER A 3 -2.63 -38.44 -21.36
CA SER A 3 -1.57 -38.61 -22.36
C SER A 3 -0.96 -37.26 -22.73
N LYS A 4 0.38 -37.22 -22.73
CA LYS A 4 1.21 -36.04 -23.02
C LYS A 4 0.83 -35.31 -24.32
N GLY A 5 0.14 -35.98 -25.26
CA GLY A 5 -0.37 -35.38 -26.49
C GLY A 5 -1.57 -34.44 -26.34
N ARG A 6 -2.45 -34.64 -25.35
CA ARG A 6 -3.61 -33.74 -25.13
C ARG A 6 -3.21 -32.45 -24.43
N VAL A 7 -2.10 -32.45 -23.70
CA VAL A 7 -1.55 -31.25 -23.05
C VAL A 7 -0.83 -30.36 -24.08
N TRP A 8 -0.17 -30.96 -25.07
CA TRP A 8 0.53 -30.21 -26.12
C TRP A 8 -0.44 -29.54 -27.13
N LEU A 9 -1.61 -30.15 -27.38
CA LEU A 9 -2.64 -29.57 -28.24
C LEU A 9 -3.42 -28.41 -27.57
N PHE A 10 -3.48 -28.36 -26.24
CA PHE A 10 -4.16 -27.29 -25.50
C PHE A 10 -3.26 -26.07 -25.23
N MET A 11 -1.93 -26.23 -25.25
CA MET A 11 -0.97 -25.16 -24.99
C MET A 11 -0.70 -24.24 -26.19
N THR A 12 -1.18 -24.59 -27.38
CA THR A 12 -1.01 -23.79 -28.62
C THR A 12 -2.26 -22.98 -29.01
N LEU A 13 -3.41 -23.17 -28.34
CA LEU A 13 -4.68 -22.52 -28.72
C LEU A 13 -5.02 -21.23 -27.93
N ILE A 14 -4.25 -20.88 -26.89
CA ILE A 14 -4.51 -19.68 -26.05
C ILE A 14 -3.58 -18.50 -26.41
N MET A 15 -2.62 -18.69 -27.32
CA MET A 15 -1.61 -17.70 -27.72
C MET A 15 -1.98 -16.98 -29.03
N SER A 16 -3.24 -16.55 -29.19
CA SER A 16 -3.66 -15.82 -30.40
C SER A 16 -4.80 -14.80 -30.20
N LEU A 17 -5.13 -14.43 -28.95
CA LEU A 17 -6.20 -13.44 -28.67
C LEU A 17 -5.72 -12.04 -28.25
N LEU A 18 -4.56 -11.60 -28.74
CA LEU A 18 -4.13 -10.21 -28.62
C LEU A 18 -3.81 -9.68 -30.01
N VAL A 19 -4.76 -8.92 -30.59
CA VAL A 19 -4.61 -7.77 -31.52
C VAL A 19 -5.87 -7.65 -32.37
N ALA A 20 -6.79 -6.76 -31.94
CA ALA A 20 -7.71 -6.01 -32.81
C ALA A 20 -8.47 -5.01 -31.93
N GLY A 21 -8.04 -3.74 -31.92
CA GLY A 21 -8.64 -2.74 -31.04
C GLY A 21 -8.20 -1.30 -31.31
N CYS A 22 -8.28 -0.84 -32.56
CA CYS A 22 -8.50 0.59 -32.83
C CYS A 22 -9.31 0.71 -34.14
N GLY A 23 -10.62 0.89 -33.98
CA GLY A 23 -11.53 1.22 -35.07
C GLY A 23 -11.48 2.72 -35.34
N GLY A 24 -11.28 3.08 -36.61
CA GLY A 24 -11.27 4.46 -37.08
C GLY A 24 -12.66 4.98 -37.43
N GLY A 25 -12.75 6.30 -37.59
CA GLY A 25 -13.85 6.95 -38.29
C GLY A 25 -13.94 8.44 -37.98
N THR A 26 -13.37 9.27 -38.86
CA THR A 26 -14.06 10.44 -39.45
C THR A 26 -13.14 11.14 -40.45
N GLN A 27 -13.42 10.94 -41.73
CA GLN A 27 -13.08 11.90 -42.79
C GLN A 27 -14.14 13.00 -42.77
N SER A 28 -13.72 14.25 -42.78
CA SER A 28 -14.50 15.31 -43.42
C SER A 28 -13.56 16.37 -43.97
N ALA A 29 -13.72 16.59 -45.27
CA ALA A 29 -12.99 17.53 -46.09
C ALA A 29 -13.47 18.97 -45.84
N ALA A 30 -12.53 19.92 -45.92
CA ALA A 30 -12.78 21.36 -46.13
C ALA A 30 -13.15 21.64 -47.61
N PRO A 31 -13.47 22.87 -48.09
CA PRO A 31 -13.47 24.22 -47.46
C PRO A 31 -14.75 25.06 -47.83
N PRO A 32 -14.84 26.42 -47.80
CA PRO A 32 -13.90 27.48 -47.41
C PRO A 32 -14.44 28.64 -46.51
N ALA A 33 -13.46 29.42 -46.02
CA ALA A 33 -13.40 30.81 -45.55
C ALA A 33 -14.68 31.65 -45.32
N ALA A 34 -14.79 32.20 -44.09
CA ALA A 34 -15.16 33.60 -43.82
C ALA A 34 -14.77 33.98 -42.37
N GLU A 35 -14.17 35.16 -42.21
CA GLU A 35 -13.82 35.85 -40.95
C GLU A 35 -15.00 35.98 -39.96
N GLN A 36 -14.70 35.89 -38.65
CA GLN A 36 -15.17 36.86 -37.64
C GLN A 36 -14.54 36.68 -36.24
N THR A 37 -14.01 37.80 -35.78
CA THR A 37 -13.49 38.24 -34.47
C THR A 37 -14.40 37.95 -33.25
N ALA A 38 -13.84 37.51 -32.11
CA ALA A 38 -14.11 37.95 -30.70
C ALA A 38 -13.35 37.03 -29.68
N PRO A 39 -13.16 37.38 -28.38
CA PRO A 39 -11.86 37.42 -27.72
C PRO A 39 -11.49 36.15 -26.94
N GLN A 40 -10.18 35.89 -26.91
CA GLN A 40 -9.53 34.80 -26.18
C GLN A 40 -9.55 35.09 -24.68
N GLN A 41 -10.53 34.50 -23.99
CA GLN A 41 -10.63 34.45 -22.54
C GLN A 41 -9.52 33.51 -22.04
N SER A 42 -8.42 34.09 -21.57
CA SER A 42 -7.35 33.38 -20.88
C SER A 42 -7.90 32.77 -19.59
N THR A 43 -8.20 31.47 -19.66
CA THR A 43 -8.37 30.58 -18.51
C THR A 43 -7.07 30.64 -17.69
N PRO A 44 -7.10 31.07 -16.41
CA PRO A 44 -5.95 30.89 -15.54
C PRO A 44 -5.66 29.40 -15.45
N ALA A 45 -4.40 29.02 -15.70
CA ALA A 45 -3.89 27.70 -15.46
C ALA A 45 -4.32 27.27 -14.05
N GLU A 46 -5.21 26.27 -14.02
CA GLU A 46 -5.63 25.59 -12.82
C GLU A 46 -4.37 24.95 -12.23
N SER A 47 -3.81 25.66 -11.26
CA SER A 47 -2.75 25.19 -10.39
C SER A 47 -3.20 23.85 -9.86
N ASN A 48 -2.65 22.77 -10.41
CA ASN A 48 -2.82 21.40 -9.94
C ASN A 48 -2.05 21.19 -8.63
N ALA A 49 -2.18 22.14 -7.71
CA ALA A 49 -2.05 21.93 -6.29
C ALA A 49 -3.38 21.33 -5.82
N GLN A 50 -3.67 20.13 -6.33
CA GLN A 50 -4.58 19.23 -5.67
C GLN A 50 -3.93 18.93 -4.33
N SER A 51 -4.27 19.73 -3.31
CA SER A 51 -4.07 19.37 -1.92
C SER A 51 -4.41 17.90 -1.81
N ALA A 52 -3.44 17.10 -1.36
CA ALA A 52 -3.67 15.73 -0.96
C ALA A 52 -4.72 15.77 0.15
N ALA A 53 -5.99 15.79 -0.24
CA ALA A 53 -7.10 15.55 0.64
C ALA A 53 -6.78 14.21 1.29
N GLU A 54 -6.78 14.18 2.63
CA GLU A 54 -6.45 13.00 3.43
C GLU A 54 -7.38 11.85 3.02
N GLU A 55 -6.94 11.05 2.05
CA GLU A 55 -7.72 9.92 1.55
C GLU A 55 -8.02 9.02 2.73
N THR A 56 -9.31 8.90 3.03
CA THR A 56 -9.78 8.18 4.19
C THR A 56 -10.29 6.83 3.71
N ARG A 57 -9.80 5.76 4.33
CA ARG A 57 -10.19 4.38 4.01
C ARG A 57 -10.56 3.62 5.27
N THR A 58 -11.68 2.93 5.24
CA THR A 58 -12.08 1.99 6.30
C THR A 58 -11.47 0.63 6.01
N ILE A 59 -10.74 0.07 6.97
CA ILE A 59 -10.11 -1.24 6.87
C ILE A 59 -10.85 -2.19 7.81
N THR A 60 -11.46 -3.23 7.26
CA THR A 60 -11.98 -4.36 8.05
C THR A 60 -10.82 -5.29 8.41
N HIS A 61 -10.69 -5.62 9.69
CA HIS A 61 -9.65 -6.50 10.23
C HIS A 61 -10.21 -7.39 11.35
N ALA A 62 -9.39 -8.27 11.93
CA ALA A 62 -9.82 -9.29 12.91
C ALA A 62 -10.46 -8.74 14.21
N MET A 63 -10.40 -7.43 14.42
CA MET A 63 -10.92 -6.72 15.61
C MET A 63 -12.05 -5.74 15.27
N GLY A 64 -12.60 -5.78 14.04
CA GLY A 64 -13.66 -4.89 13.57
C GLY A 64 -13.22 -4.03 12.39
N GLU A 65 -13.48 -2.73 12.48
CA GLU A 65 -13.15 -1.76 11.43
C GLU A 65 -12.36 -0.59 12.02
N THR A 66 -11.35 -0.13 11.28
CA THR A 66 -10.57 1.07 11.63
C THR A 66 -10.50 2.00 10.44
N VAL A 67 -10.72 3.29 10.69
CA VAL A 67 -10.56 4.35 9.69
C VAL A 67 -9.11 4.79 9.65
N VAL A 68 -8.45 4.61 8.51
CA VAL A 68 -7.08 5.09 8.25
C VAL A 68 -7.16 6.34 7.37
N LYS A 69 -6.52 7.42 7.83
CA LYS A 69 -6.48 8.70 7.11
C LYS A 69 -5.11 8.89 6.45
N GLY A 70 -5.11 9.31 5.19
CA GLY A 70 -3.89 9.53 4.44
C GLY A 70 -2.99 8.29 4.39
N THR A 71 -1.70 8.51 4.19
CA THR A 71 -0.69 7.43 4.22
C THR A 71 0.03 7.46 5.57
N PRO A 72 -0.07 6.40 6.40
CA PRO A 72 0.65 6.31 7.67
C PRO A 72 2.15 6.51 7.49
N GLN A 73 2.76 7.34 8.34
CA GLN A 73 4.18 7.68 8.32
C GLN A 73 4.92 7.16 9.56
N ARG A 74 4.20 6.88 10.65
CA ARG A 74 4.76 6.47 11.95
C ARG A 74 4.12 5.17 12.39
N VAL A 75 4.58 4.08 11.78
CA VAL A 75 4.06 2.74 12.04
C VAL A 75 4.77 2.08 13.22
N VAL A 76 4.01 1.56 14.17
CA VAL A 76 4.49 0.60 15.18
C VAL A 76 3.97 -0.79 14.85
N VAL A 77 4.79 -1.82 15.03
CA VAL A 77 4.43 -3.20 14.73
C VAL A 77 4.70 -4.14 15.90
N LEU A 78 3.67 -4.90 16.28
CA LEU A 78 3.64 -5.73 17.48
C LEU A 78 3.84 -7.21 17.20
N THR A 79 4.39 -7.53 16.03
CA THR A 79 4.76 -8.90 15.62
C THR A 79 6.02 -8.93 14.78
N THR A 80 6.77 -10.02 14.88
CA THR A 80 7.98 -10.28 14.09
C THR A 80 7.65 -10.44 12.61
N GLN A 81 6.63 -11.24 12.26
CA GLN A 81 6.17 -11.40 10.87
C GLN A 81 5.64 -10.09 10.27
N GLY A 82 4.98 -9.26 11.08
CA GLY A 82 4.54 -7.93 10.64
C GLY A 82 5.73 -7.01 10.36
N THR A 83 6.78 -7.09 11.18
CA THR A 83 8.02 -6.32 10.98
C THR A 83 8.65 -6.65 9.64
N GLU A 84 8.83 -7.94 9.35
CA GLU A 84 9.37 -8.39 8.05
C GLU A 84 8.49 -7.95 6.87
N SER A 85 7.17 -8.02 7.02
CA SER A 85 6.23 -7.58 5.99
C SER A 85 6.38 -6.09 5.68
N LEU A 86 6.54 -5.24 6.70
CA LEU A 86 6.78 -3.81 6.51
C LEU A 86 8.11 -3.55 5.79
N LEU A 87 9.18 -4.23 6.20
CA LEU A 87 10.50 -4.05 5.59
C LEU A 87 10.51 -4.46 4.11
N VAL A 88 9.82 -5.54 3.75
CA VAL A 88 9.64 -5.95 2.34
C VAL A 88 8.89 -4.90 1.53
N LEU A 89 7.92 -4.21 2.14
CA LEU A 89 7.19 -3.10 1.52
C LEU A 89 7.99 -1.78 1.51
N GLY A 90 9.23 -1.78 2.00
CA GLY A 90 10.08 -0.59 2.09
C GLY A 90 9.68 0.37 3.22
N ILE A 91 8.87 -0.09 4.18
CA ILE A 91 8.41 0.71 5.31
C ILE A 91 9.27 0.37 6.54
N LYS A 92 10.01 1.34 7.05
CA LYS A 92 10.73 1.20 8.32
C LYS A 92 9.81 1.64 9.48
N PRO A 93 9.48 0.75 10.45
CA PRO A 93 8.66 1.15 11.59
C PRO A 93 9.42 2.10 12.51
N VAL A 94 8.69 2.94 13.27
CA VAL A 94 9.29 3.76 14.33
C VAL A 94 9.48 2.97 15.63
N GLY A 95 8.74 1.88 15.79
CA GLY A 95 8.90 0.95 16.91
C GLY A 95 8.44 -0.46 16.54
N ALA A 96 9.13 -1.46 17.07
CA ALA A 96 8.82 -2.87 16.85
C ALA A 96 9.08 -3.70 18.11
N VAL A 97 8.32 -4.79 18.28
CA VAL A 97 8.64 -5.79 19.30
C VAL A 97 9.93 -6.54 18.93
N LYS A 98 10.74 -6.89 19.92
CA LYS A 98 11.99 -7.62 19.69
C LYS A 98 11.74 -8.99 19.05
N SER A 99 12.73 -9.48 18.31
CA SER A 99 12.73 -10.81 17.73
C SER A 99 12.87 -11.91 18.81
N TRP A 100 12.18 -13.03 18.61
CA TRP A 100 12.13 -14.14 19.58
C TRP A 100 13.50 -14.72 19.96
N ILE A 101 14.40 -14.86 18.98
CA ILE A 101 15.78 -15.38 19.15
C ILE A 101 16.86 -14.37 18.74
N GLY A 102 16.50 -13.07 18.65
CA GLY A 102 17.40 -11.99 18.26
C GLY A 102 17.93 -11.18 19.44
N ASN A 103 18.90 -10.31 19.17
CA ASN A 103 19.39 -9.33 20.15
C ASN A 103 19.62 -7.94 19.53
N PRO A 104 18.60 -7.06 19.50
CA PRO A 104 17.18 -7.34 19.71
C PRO A 104 16.49 -7.91 18.46
N TRP A 105 17.16 -7.90 17.30
CA TRP A 105 16.60 -8.27 16.01
C TRP A 105 17.16 -9.60 15.48
N PHE A 106 16.43 -10.26 14.59
CA PHE A 106 16.98 -11.37 13.81
C PHE A 106 18.10 -10.87 12.88
N ASP A 107 19.07 -11.75 12.60
CA ASP A 107 20.25 -11.39 11.81
C ASP A 107 19.93 -10.87 10.41
N HIS A 108 18.87 -11.37 9.77
CA HIS A 108 18.51 -10.99 8.40
C HIS A 108 17.82 -9.63 8.28
N ILE A 109 17.31 -9.06 9.38
CA ILE A 109 16.67 -7.74 9.38
C ILE A 109 17.45 -6.68 10.15
N LYS A 110 18.45 -7.06 10.96
CA LYS A 110 19.12 -6.14 11.90
C LYS A 110 19.62 -4.86 11.26
N ASP A 111 20.18 -4.94 10.05
CA ASP A 111 20.73 -3.79 9.33
C ASP A 111 19.64 -2.81 8.86
N GLN A 112 18.41 -3.29 8.68
CA GLN A 112 17.25 -2.47 8.31
C GLN A 112 16.56 -1.84 9.53
N MET A 113 16.90 -2.31 10.73
CA MET A 113 16.24 -1.95 11.99
C MET A 113 17.00 -0.88 12.79
N ASP A 114 18.02 -0.26 12.19
CA ASP A 114 18.73 0.86 12.81
C ASP A 114 17.78 2.04 13.09
N GLY A 115 17.83 2.51 14.34
CA GLY A 115 16.96 3.56 14.87
C GLY A 115 15.52 3.15 15.15
N VAL A 116 15.16 1.86 15.07
CA VAL A 116 13.83 1.37 15.46
C VAL A 116 13.79 1.13 16.96
N GLU A 117 12.78 1.69 17.64
CA GLU A 117 12.62 1.52 19.09
C GLU A 117 12.09 0.12 19.42
N VAL A 118 12.67 -0.54 20.44
CA VAL A 118 12.18 -1.84 20.92
C VAL A 118 11.02 -1.61 21.89
N VAL A 119 9.79 -1.92 21.47
CA VAL A 119 8.57 -1.68 22.26
C VAL A 119 8.12 -2.87 23.11
N GLY A 120 9.08 -3.66 23.61
CA GLY A 120 8.82 -4.89 24.36
C GLY A 120 8.89 -6.14 23.49
N ASP A 121 8.07 -7.15 23.80
CA ASP A 121 7.96 -8.38 23.02
C ASP A 121 6.52 -8.65 22.57
N GLU A 122 6.31 -9.67 21.73
CA GLU A 122 4.99 -10.00 21.18
C GLU A 122 3.96 -10.37 22.25
N VAL A 123 4.39 -10.92 23.39
CA VAL A 123 3.48 -11.34 24.48
C VAL A 123 3.09 -10.13 25.32
N GLN A 124 4.05 -9.25 25.59
CA GLN A 124 3.86 -8.07 26.42
C GLN A 124 4.53 -6.84 25.79
N PRO A 125 3.85 -6.17 24.85
CA PRO A 125 4.27 -4.86 24.37
C PRO A 125 4.19 -3.81 25.49
N ASN A 126 5.08 -2.82 25.45
CA ASN A 126 5.07 -1.68 26.36
C ASN A 126 4.17 -0.57 25.80
N VAL A 127 2.93 -0.50 26.29
CA VAL A 127 1.90 0.41 25.76
C VAL A 127 2.25 1.87 25.99
N GLU A 128 2.85 2.20 27.14
CA GLU A 128 3.27 3.56 27.48
C GLU A 128 4.38 4.06 26.54
N LEU A 129 5.35 3.18 26.24
CA LEU A 129 6.40 3.48 25.27
C LEU A 129 5.82 3.66 23.87
N ILE A 130 4.91 2.77 23.44
CA ILE A 130 4.21 2.90 22.15
C ILE A 130 3.50 4.25 22.05
N ALA A 131 2.77 4.66 23.08
CA ALA A 131 2.10 5.96 23.12
C ALA A 131 3.10 7.13 23.03
N SER A 132 4.25 7.03 23.69
CA SER A 132 5.29 8.07 23.64
C SER A 132 5.90 8.27 22.25
N LEU A 133 5.90 7.22 21.41
CA LEU A 133 6.36 7.27 20.03
C LEU A 133 5.39 8.01 19.10
N LYS A 134 4.15 8.31 19.55
CA LYS A 134 3.11 8.98 18.75
C LYS A 134 2.92 8.34 17.36
N PRO A 135 2.61 7.03 17.28
CA PRO A 135 2.33 6.37 16.02
C PRO A 135 1.02 6.87 15.41
N ASP A 136 0.93 6.79 14.08
CA ASP A 136 -0.31 7.01 13.32
C ASP A 136 -0.93 5.71 12.80
N LEU A 137 -0.23 4.58 12.98
CA LEU A 137 -0.73 3.24 12.76
C LEU A 137 -0.02 2.25 13.69
N ILE A 138 -0.80 1.36 14.30
CA ILE A 138 -0.27 0.23 15.09
C ILE A 138 -0.77 -1.07 14.45
N LEU A 139 0.17 -1.96 14.10
CA LEU A 139 -0.13 -3.26 13.52
C LEU A 139 0.09 -4.37 14.55
N GLY A 140 -0.91 -5.21 14.76
CA GLY A 140 -0.84 -6.34 15.68
C GLY A 140 -1.68 -7.52 15.22
N THR A 141 -1.87 -8.50 16.09
CA THR A 141 -2.74 -9.65 15.83
C THR A 141 -3.73 -9.84 16.96
N LYS A 142 -4.93 -10.32 16.63
CA LYS A 142 -5.93 -10.68 17.63
C LYS A 142 -5.36 -11.65 18.67
N VAL A 143 -4.66 -12.69 18.23
CA VAL A 143 -4.14 -13.76 19.10
C VAL A 143 -3.25 -13.23 20.23
N ARG A 144 -2.42 -12.22 19.97
CA ARG A 144 -1.46 -11.69 20.94
C ARG A 144 -1.96 -10.44 21.65
N GLN A 145 -2.67 -9.56 20.96
CA GLN A 145 -2.99 -8.21 21.44
C GLN A 145 -4.49 -7.93 21.64
N GLU A 146 -5.38 -8.92 21.56
CA GLU A 146 -6.82 -8.71 21.78
C GLU A 146 -7.13 -7.97 23.09
N LYS A 147 -6.44 -8.31 24.19
CA LYS A 147 -6.68 -7.71 25.50
C LYS A 147 -6.32 -6.23 25.60
N ILE A 148 -5.42 -5.75 24.73
CA ILE A 148 -4.91 -4.38 24.75
C ILE A 148 -5.37 -3.56 23.53
N TYR A 149 -6.34 -4.07 22.76
CA TYR A 149 -6.75 -3.45 21.48
C TYR A 149 -7.46 -2.11 21.65
N LEU A 150 -8.20 -1.90 22.75
CA LEU A 150 -8.92 -0.65 23.06
C LEU A 150 -8.24 0.18 24.16
N SER A 151 -7.02 -0.20 24.54
CA SER A 151 -6.27 0.45 25.63
C SER A 151 -5.65 1.77 25.22
#